data_AF-A0A800KVD1-F1
#
_entry.id   AF-A0A800KVD1-F1
#
_cell.length_a   1.000
_cell.length_b   1.000
_cell.length_c   1.000
_cell.angle_alpha   90.00
_cell.angle_beta   90.00
_cell.angle_gamma   90.00
#
_symmetry.space_group_name_H-M   'P 1'
#
loop_
_entity.id
_entity.type
_entity.pdbx_description
1 polymer ?
#
loop_
_entity_poly.entity_id
_entity_poly.type
_entity_poly.pdbx_seq_one_letter_code
_entity_poly.pdbx_strand_id
1 'polypeptide(L)'
;MAFGEVDGYPEGSLFESRDEVRVAGLHRHLVKGIAGRPDEGADAIVLNQGYEDDVDYGDLVIYTGEGGNDSSTGRQIADQKLTAGNAALVTSELNEYPIRVIRGYKLKSPYAPQSGYRYDGLYFVKSHWTETGKSGFEIIRFELNKFNGHQLPPHSNQNLPLGNDNPEVRPSVVNKVVRDRAVTRSIKEMYDDKCQVCGIQLACEGGNYSEGAHIKPISKVHGGADKLKNILCLCPNHHAQFDRGGFCISDDFSLIGIEGRLNVHPEHQIEISNLQYHRNLFPSLLRDG
;
A
#
# COMPACT_ATOMS: atom_id res chain seq x y z
N MET A 1 14.56 -0.78 16.60
CA MET A 1 13.47 -1.55 15.98
C MET A 1 14.09 -2.67 15.17
N ALA A 2 13.47 -3.85 15.08
CA ALA A 2 14.04 -4.97 14.31
C ALA A 2 13.01 -5.43 13.27
N PHE A 3 13.42 -5.41 12.00
CA PHE A 3 12.59 -5.86 10.88
C PHE A 3 12.95 -7.29 10.50
N GLY A 4 11.96 -8.03 10.02
CA GLY A 4 12.13 -9.42 9.60
C GLY A 4 11.88 -10.43 10.71
N GLU A 5 12.47 -11.61 10.52
CA GLU A 5 12.31 -12.76 11.41
C GLU A 5 12.91 -12.53 12.80
N VAL A 6 12.41 -13.29 13.78
CA VAL A 6 12.95 -13.32 15.13
C VAL A 6 13.51 -14.71 15.42
N ASP A 7 14.78 -14.77 15.82
CA ASP A 7 15.47 -16.02 16.13
C ASP A 7 14.69 -16.86 17.14
N GLY A 8 14.52 -18.15 16.83
CA GLY A 8 13.80 -19.11 17.68
C GLY A 8 12.28 -19.16 17.47
N TYR A 9 11.70 -18.27 16.66
CA TYR A 9 10.27 -18.22 16.42
C TYR A 9 9.93 -18.24 14.92
N PRO A 10 10.02 -19.41 14.25
CA PRO A 10 9.66 -19.53 12.84
C PRO A 10 8.16 -19.30 12.60
N GLU A 11 7.78 -19.05 11.35
CA GLU A 11 6.37 -19.03 10.94
C GLU A 11 5.63 -20.28 11.44
N GLY A 12 4.42 -20.09 11.96
CA GLY A 12 3.61 -21.11 12.60
C GLY A 12 3.77 -21.19 14.13
N SER A 13 4.74 -20.47 14.71
CA SER A 13 4.92 -20.41 16.17
C SER A 13 3.65 -19.95 16.88
N LEU A 14 3.26 -20.69 17.92
CA LEU A 14 2.05 -20.48 18.71
C LEU A 14 2.38 -19.86 20.06
N PHE A 15 1.48 -19.01 20.55
CA PHE A 15 1.59 -18.31 21.82
C PHE A 15 0.25 -18.31 22.52
N GLU A 16 0.21 -18.53 23.83
CA GLU A 16 -1.04 -18.54 24.59
C GLU A 16 -1.60 -17.12 24.78
N SER A 17 -0.74 -16.11 24.82
CA SER A 17 -1.11 -14.73 25.15
C SER A 17 -0.37 -13.66 24.34
N ARG A 18 -0.90 -12.43 24.36
CA ARG A 18 -0.21 -11.25 23.81
C ARG A 18 1.11 -10.95 24.53
N ASP A 19 1.20 -11.31 25.81
CA ASP A 19 2.41 -11.07 26.59
C ASP A 19 3.54 -12.00 26.13
N GLU A 20 3.23 -13.25 25.81
CA GLU A 20 4.21 -14.18 25.25
C GLU A 20 4.73 -13.71 23.89
N VAL A 21 3.84 -13.24 23.00
CA VAL A 21 4.25 -12.62 21.71
C VAL A 21 5.21 -11.44 21.94
N ARG A 22 4.99 -10.67 23.02
CA ARG A 22 5.83 -9.54 23.40
C ARG A 22 7.17 -9.98 23.96
N VAL A 23 7.18 -10.93 24.88
CA VAL A 23 8.40 -11.50 25.48
C VAL A 23 9.27 -12.17 24.41
N ALA A 24 8.65 -12.83 23.44
CA ALA A 24 9.30 -13.42 22.28
C ALA A 24 9.85 -12.39 21.28
N GLY A 25 9.55 -11.09 21.45
CA GLY A 25 10.08 -10.03 20.60
C GLY A 25 9.35 -9.82 19.26
N LEU A 26 8.31 -10.59 18.96
CA LEU A 26 7.57 -10.45 17.69
C LEU A 26 6.72 -9.18 17.64
N HIS A 27 6.18 -8.71 18.78
CA HIS A 27 5.39 -7.48 18.84
C HIS A 27 5.56 -6.75 20.17
N ARG A 28 5.91 -5.46 20.17
CA ARG A 28 6.31 -4.75 21.41
C ARG A 28 5.17 -4.31 22.32
N HIS A 29 3.93 -4.23 21.82
CA HIS A 29 2.79 -3.74 22.60
C HIS A 29 1.81 -4.84 23.01
N LEU A 30 1.24 -4.69 24.21
CA LEU A 30 0.21 -5.57 24.78
C LEU A 30 -1.19 -5.34 24.20
N VAL A 31 -1.50 -4.09 23.83
CA VAL A 31 -2.84 -3.68 23.41
C VAL A 31 -2.86 -3.28 21.94
N LYS A 32 -1.96 -2.37 21.54
CA LYS A 32 -1.94 -1.83 20.17
C LYS A 32 -1.85 -2.94 19.11
N GLY A 33 -2.55 -2.73 18.01
CA GLY A 33 -2.51 -3.60 16.84
C GLY A 33 -1.25 -3.41 16.01
N ILE A 34 -0.73 -2.17 15.92
CA ILE A 34 0.46 -1.83 15.14
C ILE A 34 1.63 -1.58 16.09
N ALA A 35 2.77 -2.21 15.81
CA ALA A 35 4.05 -1.86 16.40
C ALA A 35 4.87 -1.07 15.38
N GLY A 36 5.12 0.20 15.66
CA GLY A 36 5.85 1.08 14.74
C GLY A 36 6.08 2.48 15.27
N ARG A 37 6.93 3.22 14.56
CA ARG A 37 7.16 4.66 14.76
C ARG A 37 7.12 5.36 13.39
N PRO A 38 6.53 6.54 13.28
CA PRO A 38 6.37 7.22 11.98
C PRO A 38 7.67 7.41 11.19
N ASP A 39 8.77 7.69 11.87
CA ASP A 39 10.09 7.96 11.29
C ASP A 39 10.95 6.72 11.02
N GLU A 40 10.69 5.62 11.73
CA GLU A 40 11.46 4.38 11.60
C GLU A 40 10.75 3.31 10.76
N GLY A 41 9.42 3.29 10.73
CA GLY A 41 8.60 2.23 10.15
C GLY A 41 7.83 1.42 11.20
N ALA A 42 7.04 0.46 10.73
CA ALA A 42 6.30 -0.53 11.50
C ALA A 42 6.93 -1.90 11.27
N ASP A 43 7.11 -2.66 12.34
CA ASP A 43 7.79 -3.96 12.29
C ASP A 43 6.85 -5.14 12.51
N ALA A 44 5.66 -4.91 13.07
CA ALA A 44 4.67 -5.95 13.27
C ALA A 44 3.24 -5.40 13.35
N ILE A 45 2.28 -6.25 12.98
CA ILE A 45 0.85 -6.04 13.22
C ILE A 45 0.21 -7.26 13.88
N VAL A 46 -0.87 -7.03 14.61
CA VAL A 46 -1.71 -8.08 15.20
C VAL A 46 -3.14 -8.01 14.64
N LEU A 47 -3.57 -9.12 14.03
CA LEU A 47 -4.93 -9.37 13.58
C LEU A 47 -5.65 -10.24 14.64
N ASN A 48 -6.46 -9.65 15.50
CA ASN A 48 -7.16 -10.43 16.54
C ASN A 48 -8.62 -10.01 16.66
N GLN A 49 -8.93 -9.03 17.49
CA GLN A 49 -10.27 -8.44 17.53
C GLN A 49 -10.23 -7.15 16.69
N GLY A 50 -10.03 -7.35 15.39
CA GLY A 50 -9.79 -6.30 14.41
C GLY A 50 -11.00 -5.40 14.16
N TYR A 51 -10.81 -4.42 13.30
CA TYR A 51 -11.88 -3.53 12.87
C TYR A 51 -12.90 -4.34 12.07
N GLU A 52 -14.15 -3.92 12.09
CA GLU A 52 -15.21 -4.57 11.31
C GLU A 52 -14.94 -4.57 9.80
N ASP A 53 -14.06 -3.68 9.34
CA ASP A 53 -13.65 -3.51 7.95
C ASP A 53 -12.48 -4.42 7.55
N ASP A 54 -11.79 -5.08 8.48
CA ASP A 54 -10.67 -5.97 8.15
C ASP A 54 -11.11 -7.11 7.22
N VAL A 55 -10.30 -7.38 6.19
CA VAL A 55 -10.51 -8.49 5.26
C VAL A 55 -9.26 -9.33 5.17
N ASP A 56 -9.38 -10.61 5.45
CA ASP A 56 -8.25 -11.55 5.51
C ASP A 56 -8.43 -12.67 4.48
N TYR A 57 -7.56 -12.71 3.48
CA TYR A 57 -7.49 -13.73 2.43
C TYR A 57 -6.26 -14.64 2.61
N GLY A 58 -5.65 -14.68 3.80
CA GLY A 58 -4.46 -15.47 4.09
C GLY A 58 -3.22 -14.74 3.61
N ASP A 59 -2.80 -14.98 2.36
CA ASP A 59 -1.60 -14.36 1.78
C ASP A 59 -1.79 -12.89 1.40
N LEU A 60 -3.03 -12.40 1.43
CA LEU A 60 -3.42 -11.02 1.21
C LEU A 60 -4.29 -10.57 2.39
N VAL A 61 -3.93 -9.45 3.01
CA VAL A 61 -4.69 -8.85 4.11
C VAL A 61 -5.00 -7.40 3.74
N ILE A 62 -6.29 -7.02 3.82
CA ILE A 62 -6.71 -5.63 3.80
C ILE A 62 -6.94 -5.19 5.24
N TYR A 63 -5.94 -4.51 5.79
CA TYR A 63 -5.85 -4.12 7.19
C TYR A 63 -6.38 -2.71 7.40
N THR A 64 -7.16 -2.50 8.46
CA THR A 64 -7.62 -1.17 8.89
C THR A 64 -6.60 -0.54 9.85
N GLY A 65 -6.24 0.71 9.58
CA GLY A 65 -5.38 1.51 10.42
C GLY A 65 -5.91 1.73 11.84
N GLU A 66 -5.08 2.32 12.69
CA GLU A 66 -5.46 2.67 14.06
C GLU A 66 -6.10 4.06 14.17
N GLY A 67 -7.01 4.21 15.14
CA GLY A 67 -7.48 5.52 15.61
C GLY A 67 -8.95 5.79 15.32
N GLY A 68 -9.49 6.83 15.97
CA GLY A 68 -10.90 7.20 15.86
C GLY A 68 -11.87 6.25 16.56
N ASN A 69 -11.39 5.32 17.39
CA ASN A 69 -12.23 4.41 18.16
C ASN A 69 -12.51 4.92 19.57
N ASP A 70 -13.69 4.57 20.06
CA ASP A 70 -14.03 4.68 21.46
C ASP A 70 -13.21 3.68 22.28
N SER A 71 -12.50 4.17 23.30
CA SER A 71 -11.59 3.35 24.12
C SER A 71 -12.28 2.23 24.92
N SER A 72 -13.58 2.36 25.16
CA SER A 72 -14.36 1.40 25.98
C SER A 72 -15.02 0.31 25.15
N THR A 73 -15.49 0.66 23.95
CA THR A 73 -16.27 -0.24 23.07
C THR A 73 -15.48 -0.73 21.86
N GLY A 74 -14.36 -0.07 21.52
CA GLY A 74 -13.59 -0.34 20.31
C GLY A 74 -14.30 0.07 19.00
N ARG A 75 -15.49 0.68 19.07
CA ARG A 75 -16.25 1.13 17.89
C ARG A 75 -15.64 2.39 17.29
N GLN A 76 -15.67 2.51 15.97
CA GLN A 76 -15.29 3.73 15.27
C GLN A 76 -16.30 4.84 15.60
N ILE A 77 -15.80 6.01 16.03
CA ILE A 77 -16.57 7.19 16.42
C ILE A 77 -16.05 8.49 15.79
N ALA A 78 -14.96 8.43 15.05
CA ALA A 78 -14.34 9.57 14.37
C ALA A 78 -13.47 9.08 13.20
N ASP A 79 -13.11 10.00 12.30
CA ASP A 79 -12.20 9.72 11.20
C ASP A 79 -10.79 9.37 11.68
N GLN A 80 -10.14 8.44 10.97
CA GLN A 80 -8.74 8.10 11.18
C GLN A 80 -7.81 9.19 10.62
N LYS A 81 -6.57 9.18 11.11
CA LYS A 81 -5.53 10.13 10.69
C LYS A 81 -4.25 9.40 10.34
N LEU A 82 -3.52 9.90 9.35
CA LEU A 82 -2.22 9.36 8.92
C LEU A 82 -1.12 9.74 9.92
N THR A 83 -1.22 9.24 11.14
CA THR A 83 -0.32 9.54 12.27
C THR A 83 0.02 8.25 13.02
N ALA A 84 1.01 8.30 13.93
CA ALA A 84 1.38 7.18 14.79
C ALA A 84 1.58 5.85 14.01
N GLY A 85 0.83 4.79 14.34
CA GLY A 85 0.94 3.50 13.66
C GLY A 85 0.61 3.55 12.17
N ASN A 86 -0.34 4.39 11.76
CA ASN A 86 -0.70 4.53 10.34
C ASN A 86 0.46 5.13 9.54
N ALA A 87 1.09 6.19 10.06
CA ALA A 87 2.27 6.77 9.44
C ALA A 87 3.44 5.77 9.41
N ALA A 88 3.61 4.96 10.46
CA ALA A 88 4.64 3.92 10.50
C ALA A 88 4.45 2.84 9.42
N LEU A 89 3.20 2.45 9.13
CA LEU A 89 2.90 1.51 8.04
C LEU A 89 3.20 2.13 6.66
N VAL A 90 2.88 3.42 6.45
CA VAL A 90 3.29 4.14 5.23
C VAL A 90 4.80 4.20 5.08
N THR A 91 5.54 4.49 6.15
CA THR A 91 7.01 4.46 6.11
C THR A 91 7.54 3.06 5.74
N SER A 92 6.86 2.00 6.17
CA SER A 92 7.23 0.62 5.82
C SER A 92 6.91 0.28 4.37
N GLU A 93 5.82 0.82 3.82
CA GLU A 93 5.51 0.75 2.39
C GLU A 93 6.61 1.42 1.56
N LEU A 94 6.97 2.66 1.91
CA LEU A 94 7.94 3.45 1.15
C LEU A 94 9.35 2.85 1.16
N ASN A 95 9.74 2.21 2.27
CA ASN A 95 11.06 1.60 2.42
C ASN A 95 11.06 0.08 2.18
N GLU A 96 9.92 -0.49 1.77
CA GLU A 96 9.76 -1.93 1.59
C GLU A 96 10.23 -2.74 2.81
N TYR A 97 9.79 -2.36 4.00
CA TYR A 97 10.10 -3.08 5.22
C TYR A 97 9.09 -4.21 5.47
N PRO A 98 9.55 -5.42 5.85
CA PRO A 98 8.70 -6.54 6.17
C PRO A 98 8.02 -6.32 7.52
N ILE A 99 6.76 -6.68 7.55
CA ILE A 99 5.86 -6.62 8.70
C ILE A 99 5.62 -8.05 9.18
N ARG A 100 5.95 -8.33 10.44
CA ARG A 100 5.50 -9.57 11.08
C ARG A 100 4.00 -9.54 11.29
N VAL A 101 3.29 -10.53 10.78
CA VAL A 101 1.85 -10.66 10.98
C VAL A 101 1.58 -11.70 12.05
N ILE A 102 0.88 -11.29 13.12
CA ILE A 102 0.44 -12.16 14.20
C ILE A 102 -1.09 -12.28 14.14
N ARG A 103 -1.62 -13.48 13.88
CA ARG A 103 -3.07 -13.74 13.94
C ARG A 103 -3.47 -14.24 15.32
N GLY A 104 -4.55 -13.72 15.87
CA GLY A 104 -5.11 -14.11 17.17
C GLY A 104 -6.48 -14.79 17.02
N TYR A 105 -6.83 -15.62 17.98
CA TYR A 105 -8.02 -16.48 17.93
C TYR A 105 -9.37 -15.74 17.90
N LYS A 106 -9.42 -14.46 18.27
CA LYS A 106 -10.66 -13.66 18.19
C LYS A 106 -10.91 -13.13 16.78
N LEU A 107 -10.00 -13.36 15.83
CA LEU A 107 -10.13 -12.91 14.47
C LEU A 107 -11.24 -13.69 13.77
N LYS A 108 -12.20 -12.94 13.21
CA LYS A 108 -13.30 -13.50 12.43
C LYS A 108 -12.83 -13.84 11.01
N SER A 109 -11.89 -14.77 10.92
CA SER A 109 -11.21 -15.18 9.69
C SER A 109 -11.01 -16.70 9.70
N PRO A 110 -11.14 -17.39 8.54
CA PRO A 110 -10.81 -18.81 8.44
C PRO A 110 -9.31 -19.09 8.67
N TYR A 111 -8.46 -18.06 8.62
CA TYR A 111 -7.02 -18.15 8.85
C TYR A 111 -6.65 -17.95 10.32
N ALA A 112 -7.58 -17.59 11.19
CA ALA A 112 -7.32 -17.41 12.62
C ALA A 112 -6.94 -18.75 13.30
N PRO A 113 -6.04 -18.74 14.30
CA PRO A 113 -5.80 -19.93 15.12
C PRO A 113 -7.03 -20.25 15.99
N GLN A 114 -7.19 -21.51 16.39
CA GLN A 114 -8.32 -21.93 17.25
C GLN A 114 -8.23 -21.34 18.67
N SER A 115 -7.01 -21.09 19.16
CA SER A 115 -6.71 -20.50 20.46
C SER A 115 -5.43 -19.68 20.38
N GLY A 116 -5.25 -18.76 21.34
CA GLY A 116 -4.03 -17.97 21.47
C GLY A 116 -3.71 -17.09 20.26
N TYR A 117 -2.43 -17.02 19.92
CA TYR A 117 -1.86 -16.25 18.82
C TYR A 117 -0.90 -17.12 18.02
N ARG A 118 -0.80 -16.85 16.72
CA ARG A 118 0.13 -17.51 15.81
C ARG A 118 0.90 -16.45 15.02
N TYR A 119 2.20 -16.64 14.90
CA TYR A 119 3.02 -15.88 13.98
C TYR A 119 2.87 -16.45 12.57
N ASP A 120 2.39 -15.65 11.62
CA ASP A 120 2.03 -16.09 10.26
C ASP A 120 3.02 -15.59 9.19
N GLY A 121 4.23 -15.24 9.62
CA GLY A 121 5.33 -14.85 8.75
C GLY A 121 5.34 -13.36 8.40
N LEU A 122 6.13 -13.04 7.39
CA LEU A 122 6.40 -11.68 6.96
C LEU A 122 5.52 -11.26 5.80
N TYR A 123 5.05 -10.02 5.84
CA TYR A 123 4.23 -9.40 4.82
C TYR A 123 4.85 -8.05 4.43
N PHE A 124 4.49 -7.52 3.27
CA PHE A 124 4.87 -6.19 2.84
C PHE A 124 3.62 -5.36 2.57
N VAL A 125 3.60 -4.12 3.06
CA VAL A 125 2.59 -3.14 2.66
C VAL A 125 2.81 -2.81 1.19
N LYS A 126 1.81 -3.06 0.35
CA LYS A 126 1.84 -2.81 -1.08
C LYS A 126 1.25 -1.47 -1.47
N SER A 127 0.23 -1.04 -0.74
CA SER A 127 -0.44 0.23 -0.95
C SER A 127 -1.24 0.61 0.29
N HIS A 128 -1.59 1.89 0.37
CA HIS A 128 -2.56 2.41 1.32
C HIS A 128 -3.55 3.38 0.65
N TRP A 129 -4.75 3.48 1.21
CA TRP A 129 -5.78 4.44 0.79
C TRP A 129 -6.72 4.77 1.95
N THR A 130 -7.53 5.81 1.80
CA THR A 130 -8.65 6.11 2.69
C THR A 130 -9.97 5.70 2.04
N GLU A 131 -10.90 5.17 2.83
CA GLU A 131 -12.29 4.94 2.42
C GLU A 131 -13.27 5.16 3.57
N THR A 132 -14.56 5.25 3.27
CA THR A 132 -15.60 5.29 4.31
C THR A 132 -15.86 3.88 4.83
N GLY A 133 -15.53 3.63 6.10
CA GLY A 133 -15.77 2.34 6.75
C GLY A 133 -17.25 2.05 7.01
N LYS A 134 -17.56 0.82 7.45
CA LYS A 134 -18.94 0.37 7.74
C LYS A 134 -19.66 1.23 8.77
N SER A 135 -18.91 1.83 9.71
CA SER A 135 -19.44 2.76 10.70
C SER A 135 -19.68 4.19 10.18
N GLY A 136 -19.37 4.47 8.90
CA GLY A 136 -19.61 5.79 8.27
C GLY A 136 -18.51 6.83 8.46
N PHE A 137 -17.37 6.45 9.06
CA PHE A 137 -16.20 7.31 9.26
C PHE A 137 -15.11 6.99 8.24
N GLU A 138 -14.25 7.95 7.94
CA GLU A 138 -13.06 7.70 7.14
C GLU A 138 -12.07 6.80 7.90
N ILE A 139 -11.65 5.72 7.25
CA ILE A 139 -10.66 4.76 7.76
C ILE A 139 -9.51 4.65 6.76
N ILE A 140 -8.30 4.42 7.27
CA ILE A 140 -7.12 4.19 6.45
C ILE A 140 -6.94 2.69 6.29
N ARG A 141 -6.64 2.27 5.07
CA ARG A 141 -6.58 0.88 4.65
C ARG A 141 -5.21 0.59 4.11
N PHE A 142 -4.71 -0.61 4.39
CA PHE A 142 -3.42 -1.09 3.95
C PHE A 142 -3.58 -2.44 3.27
N GLU A 143 -3.08 -2.58 2.05
CA GLU A 143 -2.96 -3.87 1.37
C GLU A 143 -1.62 -4.51 1.77
N LEU A 144 -1.65 -5.64 2.46
CA LEU A 144 -0.46 -6.40 2.83
C LEU A 144 -0.39 -7.72 2.08
N ASN A 145 0.74 -7.98 1.43
CA ASN A 145 0.99 -9.23 0.71
C ASN A 145 2.07 -10.04 1.41
N LYS A 146 1.81 -11.34 1.56
CA LYS A 146 2.75 -12.27 2.18
C LYS A 146 4.03 -12.36 1.38
N PHE A 147 5.14 -12.41 2.10
CA PHE A 147 6.44 -12.67 1.55
C PHE A 147 6.60 -14.17 1.30
N ASN A 148 6.59 -14.56 0.03
CA ASN A 148 6.84 -15.95 -0.40
C ASN A 148 8.28 -16.12 -0.95
N GLY A 149 9.15 -15.13 -0.72
CA GLY A 149 10.55 -15.18 -1.13
C GLY A 149 11.43 -15.89 -0.10
N HIS A 150 12.64 -16.27 -0.51
CA HIS A 150 13.57 -17.01 0.36
C HIS A 150 14.57 -16.10 1.11
N GLN A 151 14.64 -14.80 0.76
CA GLN A 151 15.55 -13.82 1.38
C GLN A 151 14.91 -12.44 1.46
N LEU A 152 14.86 -11.90 2.67
CA LEU A 152 14.37 -10.54 2.91
C LEU A 152 15.30 -9.50 2.27
N PRO A 153 14.76 -8.35 1.83
CA PRO A 153 15.58 -7.21 1.49
C PRO A 153 16.47 -6.84 2.70
N PRO A 154 17.74 -6.47 2.48
CA PRO A 154 18.63 -6.12 3.57
C PRO A 154 18.09 -4.92 4.37
N HIS A 155 17.92 -5.09 5.69
CA HIS A 155 17.63 -4.00 6.62
C HIS A 155 18.94 -3.40 7.12
N SER A 156 19.26 -2.17 6.71
CA SER A 156 20.55 -1.56 7.04
C SER A 156 20.62 -1.13 8.50
N ASN A 157 21.49 -1.78 9.28
CA ASN A 157 22.12 -1.17 10.45
C ASN A 157 23.44 -0.51 10.01
N GLN A 158 23.43 0.82 9.95
CA GLN A 158 24.57 1.77 10.01
C GLN A 158 25.80 1.62 9.10
N ASN A 159 25.90 0.64 8.21
CA ASN A 159 26.92 0.61 7.17
C ASN A 159 26.28 0.62 5.78
N LEU A 160 26.82 1.44 4.87
CA LEU A 160 26.49 1.35 3.45
C LEU A 160 26.78 -0.09 3.00
N PRO A 161 25.80 -0.81 2.43
CA PRO A 161 26.06 -2.15 1.94
C PRO A 161 27.13 -2.07 0.84
N LEU A 162 28.14 -2.93 0.92
CA LEU A 162 29.25 -2.99 -0.05
C LEU A 162 28.79 -3.37 -1.48
N GLY A 163 27.52 -3.73 -1.65
CA GLY A 163 27.00 -4.34 -2.86
C GLY A 163 27.38 -5.82 -2.97
N ASN A 164 26.83 -6.50 -3.95
CA ASN A 164 27.24 -7.86 -4.32
C ASN A 164 27.74 -7.81 -5.78
N ASP A 165 29.03 -8.07 -5.97
CA ASP A 165 29.66 -8.06 -7.31
C ASP A 165 29.09 -9.14 -8.23
N ASN A 166 28.51 -10.22 -7.67
CA ASN A 166 27.83 -11.29 -8.40
C ASN A 166 26.40 -11.48 -7.88
N PRO A 167 25.44 -10.65 -8.34
CA PRO A 167 24.05 -10.79 -7.93
C PRO A 167 23.48 -12.13 -8.40
N GLU A 168 22.84 -12.85 -7.48
CA GLU A 168 22.17 -14.10 -7.81
C GLU A 168 20.86 -13.81 -8.57
N VAL A 169 20.71 -14.36 -9.77
CA VAL A 169 19.49 -14.24 -10.56
C VAL A 169 18.54 -15.37 -10.17
N ARG A 170 17.40 -15.02 -9.56
CA ARG A 170 16.36 -15.99 -9.18
C ARG A 170 15.05 -15.73 -9.93
N PRO A 171 14.41 -16.76 -10.51
CA PRO A 171 13.09 -16.62 -11.11
C PRO A 171 12.03 -16.44 -10.01
N SER A 172 11.23 -15.36 -10.09
CA SER A 172 10.10 -15.10 -9.21
C SER A 172 8.77 -15.28 -9.94
N VAL A 173 7.79 -15.97 -9.34
CA VAL A 173 6.42 -16.03 -9.85
C VAL A 173 5.65 -14.80 -9.34
N VAL A 174 5.38 -13.85 -10.23
CA VAL A 174 4.57 -12.66 -9.89
C VAL A 174 3.17 -12.86 -10.45
N ASN A 175 2.17 -12.85 -9.57
CA ASN A 175 0.75 -12.78 -9.97
C ASN A 175 0.48 -11.39 -10.54
N LYS A 176 0.69 -11.21 -11.84
CA LYS A 176 0.47 -9.92 -12.52
C LYS A 176 -0.93 -9.89 -13.12
N VAL A 177 -1.68 -8.83 -12.82
CA VAL A 177 -2.92 -8.52 -13.54
C VAL A 177 -2.58 -8.34 -15.03
N VAL A 178 -3.23 -9.12 -15.89
CA VAL A 178 -3.03 -9.02 -17.35
C VAL A 178 -3.68 -7.72 -17.82
N ARG A 179 -2.84 -6.78 -18.29
CA ARG A 179 -3.28 -5.51 -18.88
C ARG A 179 -3.29 -5.64 -20.40
N ASP A 180 -4.27 -5.02 -21.04
CA ASP A 180 -4.37 -4.89 -22.48
C ASP A 180 -3.29 -3.92 -22.98
N ARG A 181 -2.27 -4.52 -23.60
CA ARG A 181 -1.15 -3.79 -24.18
C ARG A 181 -1.58 -2.86 -25.31
N ALA A 182 -2.69 -3.14 -25.99
CA ALA A 182 -3.18 -2.28 -27.06
C ALA A 182 -3.67 -0.95 -26.52
N VAL A 183 -4.47 -0.96 -25.44
CA VAL A 183 -4.99 0.27 -24.81
C VAL A 183 -3.84 1.13 -24.27
N THR A 184 -2.89 0.49 -23.57
CA THR A 184 -1.70 1.19 -23.04
C THR A 184 -0.83 1.76 -24.17
N ARG A 185 -0.67 1.04 -25.28
CA ARG A 185 0.10 1.56 -26.42
C ARG A 185 -0.61 2.74 -27.08
N SER A 186 -1.92 2.67 -27.29
CA SER A 186 -2.69 3.74 -27.91
C SER A 186 -2.65 5.05 -27.11
N ILE A 187 -2.65 4.99 -25.77
CA ILE A 187 -2.50 6.20 -24.97
C ILE A 187 -1.10 6.81 -25.11
N LYS A 188 -0.05 5.98 -25.15
CA LYS A 188 1.33 6.46 -25.32
C LYS A 188 1.52 7.12 -26.69
N GLU A 189 1.00 6.49 -27.75
CA GLU A 189 1.03 7.03 -29.11
C GLU A 189 0.27 8.36 -29.21
N MET A 190 -0.92 8.46 -28.60
CA MET A 190 -1.73 9.69 -28.60
C MET A 190 -1.01 10.90 -28.00
N TYR A 191 -0.14 10.67 -27.01
CA TYR A 191 0.62 11.72 -26.34
C TYR A 191 2.06 11.82 -26.84
N ASP A 192 2.46 11.05 -27.86
CA ASP A 192 3.84 10.99 -28.34
C ASP A 192 4.83 10.73 -27.18
N ASP A 193 4.49 9.79 -26.28
CA ASP A 193 5.26 9.49 -25.05
C ASP A 193 5.55 10.71 -24.15
N LYS A 194 4.82 11.83 -24.30
CA LYS A 194 4.92 12.99 -23.40
C LYS A 194 4.10 12.75 -22.15
N CYS A 195 4.71 13.04 -21.01
CA CYS A 195 4.00 13.03 -19.73
C CYS A 195 2.89 14.08 -19.73
N GLN A 196 1.67 13.69 -19.38
CA GLN A 196 0.53 14.61 -19.27
C GLN A 196 0.67 15.63 -18.13
N VAL A 197 1.56 15.39 -17.16
CA VAL A 197 1.78 16.31 -16.03
C VAL A 197 2.89 17.32 -16.33
N CYS A 198 4.10 16.86 -16.67
CA CYS A 198 5.24 17.76 -16.89
C CYS A 198 5.55 18.07 -18.36
N GLY A 199 4.91 17.40 -19.32
CA GLY A 199 5.16 17.59 -20.76
C GLY A 199 6.48 17.02 -21.28
N ILE A 200 7.33 16.47 -20.41
CA ILE A 200 8.62 15.89 -20.79
C ILE A 200 8.39 14.58 -21.55
N GLN A 201 9.11 14.43 -22.67
CA GLN A 201 9.28 13.19 -23.42
C GLN A 201 10.63 12.59 -23.05
N LEU A 202 10.64 11.35 -22.54
CA LEU A 202 11.90 10.71 -22.15
C LEU A 202 12.49 9.99 -23.36
N ALA A 203 13.57 10.53 -23.91
CA ALA A 203 14.32 9.89 -24.98
C ALA A 203 15.15 8.71 -24.44
N CYS A 204 15.12 7.60 -25.15
CA CYS A 204 15.88 6.38 -24.87
C CYS A 204 16.54 5.87 -26.16
N GLU A 205 17.47 4.93 -26.01
CA GLU A 205 18.00 4.22 -27.18
C GLU A 205 16.86 3.45 -27.87
N GLY A 206 16.59 3.80 -29.14
CA GLY A 206 15.54 3.16 -29.94
C GLY A 206 14.13 3.77 -29.82
N GLY A 207 13.94 4.87 -29.10
CA GLY A 207 12.65 5.57 -29.08
C GLY A 207 12.41 6.42 -27.84
N ASN A 208 11.14 6.66 -27.54
CA ASN A 208 10.70 7.40 -26.35
C ASN A 208 10.05 6.47 -25.33
N TYR A 209 10.03 6.90 -24.07
CA TYR A 209 9.52 6.10 -22.97
C TYR A 209 8.54 6.87 -22.08
N SER A 210 7.30 6.41 -22.05
CA SER A 210 6.33 6.72 -21.00
C SER A 210 5.64 5.48 -20.44
N GLU A 211 4.87 5.68 -19.38
CA GLU A 211 4.08 4.65 -18.71
C GLU A 211 2.58 4.97 -18.78
N GLY A 212 1.76 3.93 -18.97
CA GLY A 212 0.31 4.03 -18.85
C GLY A 212 -0.11 3.80 -17.41
N ALA A 213 -0.55 4.87 -16.74
CA ALA A 213 -0.98 4.85 -15.34
C ALA A 213 -2.51 4.77 -15.27
N HIS A 214 -3.06 3.73 -14.62
CA HIS A 214 -4.50 3.64 -14.42
C HIS A 214 -4.96 4.63 -13.37
N ILE A 215 -5.96 5.46 -13.67
CA ILE A 215 -6.49 6.45 -12.73
C ILE A 215 -7.15 5.75 -11.55
N LYS A 216 -8.12 4.89 -11.85
CA LYS A 216 -8.70 3.93 -10.90
C LYS A 216 -7.90 2.62 -11.01
N PRO A 217 -7.22 2.16 -9.94
CA PRO A 217 -6.35 1.00 -10.04
C PRO A 217 -7.08 -0.28 -10.46
N ILE A 218 -6.42 -1.09 -11.29
CA ILE A 218 -6.92 -2.42 -11.66
C ILE A 218 -6.45 -3.43 -10.61
N SER A 219 -7.14 -3.48 -9.49
CA SER A 219 -6.95 -4.50 -8.45
C SER A 219 -8.28 -5.13 -8.06
N LYS A 220 -8.25 -6.26 -7.34
CA LYS A 220 -9.45 -6.86 -6.75
C LYS A 220 -10.17 -5.89 -5.80
N VAL A 221 -9.41 -4.99 -5.17
CA VAL A 221 -9.90 -4.01 -4.21
C VAL A 221 -10.64 -2.88 -4.93
N HIS A 222 -10.01 -2.27 -5.93
CA HIS A 222 -10.52 -1.04 -6.55
C HIS A 222 -11.41 -1.32 -7.76
N GLY A 223 -11.15 -2.38 -8.54
CA GLY A 223 -11.97 -2.74 -9.70
C GLY A 223 -11.96 -1.71 -10.83
N GLY A 224 -10.81 -1.06 -11.07
CA GLY A 224 -10.61 -0.19 -12.23
C GLY A 224 -10.73 -0.94 -13.56
N ALA A 225 -11.23 -0.25 -14.59
CA ALA A 225 -11.38 -0.82 -15.92
C ALA A 225 -10.13 -0.56 -16.78
N ASP A 226 -9.77 -1.51 -17.63
CA ASP A 226 -8.66 -1.34 -18.57
C ASP A 226 -9.15 -0.68 -19.87
N LYS A 227 -9.39 0.64 -19.82
CA LYS A 227 -9.94 1.43 -20.92
C LYS A 227 -9.20 2.75 -21.02
N LEU A 228 -9.10 3.32 -22.23
CA LEU A 228 -8.44 4.61 -22.47
C LEU A 228 -8.90 5.70 -21.48
N LYS A 229 -10.21 5.79 -21.22
CA LYS A 229 -10.80 6.75 -20.27
C LYS A 229 -10.33 6.63 -18.81
N ASN A 230 -9.61 5.56 -18.47
CA ASN A 230 -9.08 5.27 -17.15
C ASN A 230 -7.54 5.22 -17.14
N ILE A 231 -6.84 5.72 -18.17
CA ILE A 231 -5.38 5.64 -18.27
C ILE A 231 -4.80 7.01 -18.60
N LEU A 232 -3.70 7.37 -17.94
CA LEU A 232 -2.88 8.53 -18.26
C LEU A 232 -1.53 8.11 -18.84
N CYS A 233 -0.97 8.92 -19.75
CA CYS A 233 0.41 8.83 -20.19
C CYS A 233 1.31 9.65 -19.25
N LEU A 234 2.10 9.00 -18.39
CA LEU A 234 2.95 9.64 -17.39
C LEU A 234 4.42 9.24 -17.55
N CYS A 235 5.33 10.10 -17.07
CA CYS A 235 6.71 9.68 -16.84
C CYS A 235 6.81 8.87 -15.53
N PRO A 236 7.89 8.09 -15.33
CA PRO A 236 8.04 7.23 -14.15
C PRO A 236 7.91 7.96 -12.81
N ASN A 237 8.43 9.19 -12.74
CA ASN A 237 8.36 10.00 -11.53
C ASN A 237 6.91 10.36 -11.18
N HIS A 238 6.15 10.90 -12.14
CA HIS A 238 4.76 11.29 -11.90
C HIS A 238 3.83 10.10 -11.77
N HIS A 239 4.11 8.98 -12.43
CA HIS A 239 3.37 7.74 -12.22
C HIS A 239 3.54 7.24 -10.78
N ALA A 240 4.78 7.13 -10.30
CA ALA A 240 5.06 6.71 -8.94
C ALA A 240 4.48 7.68 -7.89
N GLN A 241 4.50 8.99 -8.17
CA GLN A 241 3.92 10.02 -7.32
C GLN A 241 2.38 9.96 -7.29
N PHE A 242 1.75 9.75 -8.45
CA PHE A 242 0.29 9.68 -8.58
C PHE A 242 -0.29 8.46 -7.86
N ASP A 243 0.34 7.30 -8.01
CA ASP A 243 -0.11 6.04 -7.38
C ASP A 243 -0.04 6.08 -5.85
N ARG A 244 0.83 6.93 -5.29
CA ARG A 244 1.07 7.08 -3.85
C ARG A 244 0.37 8.30 -3.24
N GLY A 245 -0.53 8.94 -3.98
CA GLY A 245 -1.24 10.12 -3.49
C GLY A 245 -0.33 11.33 -3.24
N GLY A 246 0.71 11.49 -4.05
CA GLY A 246 1.54 12.70 -4.02
C GLY A 246 0.91 13.89 -4.77
N PHE A 247 -0.07 13.63 -5.64
CA PHE A 247 -0.98 14.63 -6.21
C PHE A 247 -2.28 13.97 -6.69
N CYS A 248 -3.28 14.81 -6.91
CA CYS A 248 -4.61 14.48 -7.39
C CYS A 248 -4.99 15.36 -8.59
N ILE A 249 -6.02 15.00 -9.35
CA ILE A 249 -6.49 15.76 -10.52
C ILE A 249 -7.94 16.18 -10.29
N SER A 250 -8.25 17.47 -10.37
CA SER A 250 -9.60 18.03 -10.22
C SER A 250 -10.50 17.73 -11.43
N ASP A 251 -11.81 18.03 -11.32
CA ASP A 251 -12.78 17.82 -12.40
C ASP A 251 -12.54 18.74 -13.60
N ASP A 252 -11.87 19.88 -13.37
CA ASP A 252 -11.40 20.76 -14.42
C ASP A 252 -9.96 20.44 -14.87
N PHE A 253 -9.38 19.30 -14.47
CA PHE A 253 -8.01 18.88 -14.83
C PHE A 253 -6.87 19.71 -14.21
N SER A 254 -7.15 20.62 -13.29
CA SER A 254 -6.13 21.26 -12.46
C SER A 254 -5.49 20.23 -11.52
N LEU A 255 -4.20 20.39 -11.23
CA LEU A 255 -3.48 19.49 -10.33
C LEU A 255 -3.63 19.97 -8.89
N ILE A 256 -3.84 19.03 -7.97
CA ILE A 256 -4.00 19.28 -6.53
C ILE A 256 -2.82 18.63 -5.82
N GLY A 257 -2.10 19.39 -4.98
CA GLY A 257 -0.87 18.96 -4.30
C GLY A 257 0.42 19.30 -5.05
N ILE A 258 0.33 19.59 -6.35
CA ILE A 258 1.40 20.17 -7.17
C ILE A 258 0.84 21.27 -8.08
N GLU A 259 1.69 22.18 -8.54
CA GLU A 259 1.28 23.24 -9.47
C GLU A 259 1.06 22.70 -10.89
N GLY A 260 0.07 23.26 -11.58
CA GLY A 260 -0.15 23.03 -13.01
C GLY A 260 -1.52 22.46 -13.35
N ARG A 261 -1.66 22.02 -14.60
CA ARG A 261 -2.89 21.44 -15.16
C ARG A 261 -2.50 20.26 -16.03
N LEU A 262 -3.29 19.19 -15.98
CA LEU A 262 -3.10 18.03 -16.83
C LEU A 262 -3.24 18.44 -18.30
N ASN A 263 -2.26 18.04 -19.12
CA ASN A 263 -2.34 18.17 -20.56
C ASN A 263 -3.27 17.07 -21.11
N VAL A 264 -4.39 17.47 -21.70
CA VAL A 264 -5.40 16.55 -22.23
C VAL A 264 -5.51 16.76 -23.73
N HIS A 265 -5.19 15.71 -24.49
CA HIS A 265 -5.40 15.63 -25.92
C HIS A 265 -6.91 15.69 -26.22
N PRO A 266 -7.37 16.41 -27.27
CA PRO A 266 -8.81 16.57 -27.56
C PRO A 266 -9.59 15.26 -27.73
N GLU A 267 -8.93 14.20 -28.21
CA GLU A 267 -9.55 12.88 -28.39
C GLU A 267 -9.48 12.01 -27.12
N HIS A 268 -8.74 12.42 -26.10
CA HIS A 268 -8.63 11.68 -24.85
C HIS A 268 -9.80 11.97 -23.91
N GLN A 269 -10.84 11.14 -23.97
CA GLN A 269 -12.01 11.25 -23.12
C GLN A 269 -11.78 10.63 -21.74
N ILE A 270 -11.07 11.34 -20.86
CA ILE A 270 -10.85 10.92 -19.47
C ILE A 270 -12.20 10.90 -18.72
N GLU A 271 -12.49 9.80 -18.03
CA GLU A 271 -13.71 9.66 -17.25
C GLU A 271 -13.54 10.30 -15.86
N ILE A 272 -14.26 11.40 -15.64
CA ILE A 272 -14.20 12.21 -14.43
C ILE A 272 -14.49 11.40 -13.16
N SER A 273 -15.38 10.39 -13.23
CA SER A 273 -15.65 9.53 -12.07
C SER A 273 -14.44 8.71 -11.61
N ASN A 274 -13.50 8.39 -12.51
CA ASN A 274 -12.23 7.76 -12.11
C ASN A 274 -11.32 8.75 -11.40
N LEU A 275 -11.28 10.02 -11.86
CA LEU A 275 -10.52 11.08 -11.19
C LEU A 275 -11.08 11.31 -9.78
N GLN A 276 -12.40 11.43 -9.65
CA GLN A 276 -13.09 11.56 -8.37
C GLN A 276 -12.79 10.37 -7.45
N TYR A 277 -12.81 9.14 -7.98
CA TYR A 277 -12.46 7.95 -7.22
C TYR A 277 -11.02 8.04 -6.68
N HIS A 278 -10.04 8.37 -7.52
CA HIS A 278 -8.64 8.52 -7.10
C HIS A 278 -8.49 9.62 -6.04
N ARG A 279 -9.14 10.77 -6.21
CA ARG A 279 -9.12 11.85 -5.19
C ARG A 279 -9.64 11.38 -3.83
N ASN A 280 -10.69 10.55 -3.83
CA ASN A 280 -11.27 10.04 -2.59
C ASN A 280 -10.37 9.02 -1.87
N LEU A 281 -9.39 8.42 -2.56
CA LEU A 281 -8.39 7.57 -1.92
C LEU A 281 -7.41 8.38 -1.05
N PHE A 282 -7.24 9.68 -1.35
CA PHE A 282 -6.24 10.55 -0.72
C PHE A 282 -6.84 11.89 -0.22
N PRO A 283 -7.80 11.86 0.72
CA PRO A 283 -8.51 13.05 1.17
C PRO A 283 -7.64 14.06 1.92
N SER A 284 -6.47 13.65 2.45
CA SER A 284 -5.52 14.57 3.10
C SER A 284 -5.05 15.68 2.15
N LEU A 285 -4.82 15.36 0.88
CA LEU A 285 -4.42 16.34 -0.14
C LEU A 285 -5.47 17.43 -0.40
N LEU A 286 -6.74 17.17 -0.06
CA LEU A 286 -7.83 18.13 -0.25
C LEU A 286 -8.00 19.09 0.94
N ARG A 287 -7.42 18.76 2.10
CA ARG A 287 -7.57 19.53 3.34
C ARG A 287 -6.45 20.56 3.53
N ASP A 288 -5.32 20.37 2.85
CA ASP A 288 -4.12 21.21 2.95
C ASP A 288 -3.94 22.16 1.74
N GLY A 289 -4.96 22.29 0.87
CA GLY A 289 -4.96 23.13 -0.34
C GLY A 289 -5.79 24.40 -0.23
#